data_AF-A0AAV8CM03-F1
#
_entry.id   AF-A0AAV8CM03-F1
#
_cell.length_a   1.000
_cell.length_b   1.000
_cell.length_c   1.000
_cell.angle_alpha   90.00
_cell.angle_beta   90.00
_cell.angle_gamma   90.00
#
_symmetry.space_group_name_H-M   'P 1'
#
loop_
_entity.id
_entity.type
_entity.pdbx_description
1 polymer ?
#
loop_
_entity_poly.entity_id
_entity_poly.type
_entity_poly.pdbx_seq_one_letter_code
_entity_poly.pdbx_strand_id
1 'polypeptide(L)'
;MAFTAEKEALVVDSWNAIKTDAAELGLKFFLRIFEITPSASGLFPFLRDTSVPLEKNPKLKRHAMSVFAMTCEAAVQLRKLGRVILKETTIKHLGATHAKAGITGEHFELMRYALLETIREAVPYMWSPKMRNAWAESYDQLVEAIKKEMRPVAKYEFAPEARYTKEEESLVVESWDIIKQDAAALGLEFFMRIFEIAPSSSGLFSFLRNSDVPISQNPKLKRHAMTVFSMTCDSAVQLQRIGKVIVRDTTIRKLGSTHLKAGVSNEHFEVMKYALLETIKEAVPHMWSNKMREAWGKAYDKLVAAIKEEMKPIPRALQATGFTDAEEDFVLGSWNVMKENAATLGLNFFLKIFEIAPSASSLFSFLRDSRVSLAQNPKLRRHAMAVFSMTCDSAVQLHTLGKVMVKDTTLTKLGQVHSMAGITQEHFEVMRFALLDTIKEAVPHMWCPEMKNAWAKAYDKLTEAIQEEMKTPADSTIVKYRLSSPNFTAEKEALVHDSWNAMQSDAPDLGLKFFLRAGKVVVKETTIQKLGNTHFKAGVMTEHFELTRYALLETIKEAVPYMWSAQMKNAWAEAFDNLAAAIRGEMRAYPSL
;
A
#
# COMPACT_ATOMS: atom_id res chain seq x y z
N MET A 1 17.41 -25.16 -5.24
CA MET A 1 17.70 -25.98 -6.44
C MET A 1 19.19 -26.32 -6.42
N ALA A 2 19.61 -27.48 -6.95
CA ALA A 2 21.02 -27.86 -6.95
C ALA A 2 21.83 -27.08 -8.00
N PHE A 3 23.10 -26.80 -7.72
CA PHE A 3 24.02 -26.18 -8.67
C PHE A 3 24.37 -27.18 -9.79
N THR A 4 24.06 -26.84 -11.05
CA THR A 4 24.13 -27.78 -12.18
C THR A 4 25.50 -27.78 -12.84
N ALA A 5 25.81 -28.82 -13.63
CA ALA A 5 27.04 -28.86 -14.43
C ALA A 5 27.08 -27.73 -15.47
N GLU A 6 25.91 -27.37 -16.03
CA GLU A 6 25.78 -26.22 -16.92
C GLU A 6 26.17 -24.91 -16.20
N LYS A 7 25.72 -24.70 -14.96
CA LYS A 7 26.10 -23.52 -14.17
C LYS A 7 27.59 -23.49 -13.86
N GLU A 8 28.19 -24.64 -13.51
CA GLU A 8 29.64 -24.74 -13.30
C GLU A 8 30.40 -24.38 -14.57
N ALA A 9 30.04 -24.98 -15.71
CA ALA A 9 30.69 -24.71 -16.99
C ALA A 9 30.61 -23.22 -17.36
N LEU A 10 29.44 -22.60 -17.22
CA LEU A 10 29.27 -21.17 -17.50
C LEU A 10 30.20 -20.30 -16.65
N VAL A 11 30.39 -20.61 -15.36
CA VAL A 11 31.30 -19.86 -14.49
C VAL A 11 32.77 -20.15 -14.82
N VAL A 12 33.14 -21.42 -14.97
CA VAL A 12 34.52 -21.85 -15.18
C VAL A 12 35.04 -21.42 -16.56
N ASP A 13 34.24 -21.61 -17.62
CA ASP A 13 34.65 -21.28 -18.99
C ASP A 13 34.81 -19.78 -19.16
N SER A 14 33.87 -19.00 -18.63
CA SER A 14 33.97 -17.54 -18.68
C SER A 14 35.10 -17.01 -17.79
N TRP A 15 35.34 -17.61 -16.62
CA TRP A 15 36.52 -17.29 -15.81
C TRP A 15 37.81 -17.58 -16.57
N ASN A 16 37.90 -18.74 -17.25
CA ASN A 16 39.06 -19.11 -18.04
C ASN A 16 39.33 -18.15 -19.20
N ALA A 17 38.29 -17.54 -19.77
CA ALA A 17 38.41 -16.52 -20.81
C ALA A 17 38.94 -15.18 -20.27
N ILE A 18 38.66 -14.83 -19.02
CA ILE A 18 39.01 -13.51 -18.44
C ILE A 18 40.17 -13.53 -17.43
N LYS A 19 40.61 -14.71 -16.98
CA LYS A 19 41.57 -14.84 -15.88
C LYS A 19 42.94 -14.22 -16.16
N THR A 20 43.35 -14.12 -17.43
CA THR A 20 44.61 -13.48 -17.84
C THR A 20 44.59 -11.98 -17.58
N ASP A 21 43.43 -11.35 -17.71
CA ASP A 21 43.20 -9.92 -17.50
C ASP A 21 42.59 -9.63 -16.12
N ALA A 22 42.53 -10.63 -15.23
CA ALA A 22 41.86 -10.54 -13.93
C ALA A 22 42.39 -9.39 -13.06
N ALA A 23 43.66 -9.01 -13.21
CA ALA A 23 44.23 -7.88 -12.48
C ALA A 23 43.66 -6.53 -12.95
N GLU A 24 43.42 -6.35 -14.25
CA GLU A 24 42.81 -5.14 -14.81
C GLU A 24 41.29 -5.14 -14.58
N LEU A 25 40.63 -6.27 -14.80
CA LEU A 25 39.21 -6.43 -14.51
C LEU A 25 38.91 -6.25 -13.03
N GLY A 26 39.78 -6.76 -12.16
CA GLY A 26 39.69 -6.56 -10.72
C GLY A 26 39.82 -5.09 -10.31
N LEU A 27 40.61 -4.30 -11.04
CA LEU A 27 40.66 -2.86 -10.84
C LEU A 27 39.36 -2.18 -11.32
N LYS A 28 38.88 -2.49 -12.52
CA LYS A 28 37.60 -1.96 -13.05
C LYS A 28 36.44 -2.26 -12.11
N PHE A 29 36.42 -3.46 -11.53
CA PHE A 29 35.46 -3.90 -10.52
C PHE A 29 35.43 -2.96 -9.30
N PHE A 30 36.58 -2.62 -8.71
CA PHE A 30 36.61 -1.72 -7.55
C PHE A 30 36.43 -0.25 -7.89
N LEU A 31 36.93 0.21 -9.04
CA LEU A 31 36.65 1.56 -9.51
C LEU A 31 35.15 1.77 -9.67
N ARG A 32 34.44 0.80 -10.27
CA ARG A 32 32.97 0.80 -10.34
C ARG A 32 32.32 0.86 -8.96
N ILE A 33 32.80 0.11 -7.98
CA ILE A 33 32.29 0.20 -6.60
C ILE A 33 32.48 1.61 -6.02
N PHE A 34 33.64 2.23 -6.24
CA PHE A 34 33.93 3.57 -5.72
C PHE A 34 33.23 4.68 -6.50
N GLU A 35 32.93 4.48 -7.78
CA GLU A 35 32.06 5.36 -8.56
C GLU A 35 30.62 5.31 -8.03
N ILE A 36 30.09 4.10 -7.77
CA ILE A 36 28.73 3.93 -7.23
C ILE A 36 28.65 4.37 -5.77
N THR A 37 29.70 4.15 -4.98
CA THR A 37 29.74 4.49 -3.56
C THR A 37 31.14 5.00 -3.20
N PRO A 38 31.41 6.31 -3.36
CA PRO A 38 32.73 6.89 -3.07
C PRO A 38 33.20 6.64 -1.63
N SER A 39 32.26 6.60 -0.68
CA SER A 39 32.53 6.31 0.74
C SER A 39 33.04 4.88 0.99
N ALA A 40 32.80 3.93 0.07
CA ALA A 40 33.27 2.55 0.20
C ALA A 40 34.81 2.45 0.13
N SER A 41 35.48 3.39 -0.52
CA SER A 41 36.95 3.48 -0.53
C SER A 41 37.52 3.60 0.89
N GLY A 42 36.78 4.30 1.77
CA GLY A 42 37.09 4.44 3.19
C GLY A 42 37.00 3.13 3.97
N LEU A 43 36.43 2.04 3.44
CA LEU A 43 36.35 0.75 4.12
C LEU A 43 37.63 -0.09 3.94
N PHE A 44 38.54 0.33 3.05
CA PHE A 44 39.81 -0.34 2.79
C PHE A 44 40.94 0.36 3.55
N PRO A 45 41.46 -0.22 4.66
CA PRO A 45 42.48 0.45 5.47
C PRO A 45 43.74 0.79 4.68
N PHE A 46 44.06 0.01 3.65
CA PHE A 46 45.21 0.24 2.78
C PHE A 46 45.02 1.35 1.72
N LEU A 47 43.84 1.98 1.68
CA LEU A 47 43.54 3.13 0.82
C LEU A 47 43.48 4.46 1.59
N ARG A 48 43.31 4.45 2.92
CA ARG A 48 43.05 5.68 3.71
C ARG A 48 44.21 6.70 3.72
N ASP A 49 45.45 6.24 3.59
CA ASP A 49 46.65 7.07 3.72
C ASP A 49 47.65 6.88 2.55
N THR A 50 47.16 6.54 1.36
CA THR A 50 48.03 6.27 0.21
C THR A 50 48.03 7.43 -0.80
N SER A 51 49.22 7.84 -1.22
CA SER A 51 49.42 8.75 -2.36
C SER A 51 49.38 8.02 -3.71
N VAL A 52 49.20 6.69 -3.70
CA VAL A 52 49.13 5.88 -4.92
C VAL A 52 47.73 5.99 -5.50
N PRO A 53 47.57 6.44 -6.76
CA PRO A 53 46.28 6.44 -7.44
C PRO A 53 45.61 5.06 -7.34
N LEU A 54 44.29 5.01 -7.20
CA LEU A 54 43.52 3.77 -7.00
C LEU A 54 43.86 2.73 -8.08
N GLU A 55 44.08 3.20 -9.31
CA GLU A 55 44.43 2.45 -10.52
C GLU A 55 45.77 1.71 -10.43
N LYS A 56 46.68 2.24 -9.60
CA LYS A 56 48.03 1.70 -9.40
C LYS A 56 48.18 0.94 -8.10
N ASN A 57 47.13 0.78 -7.28
CA ASN A 57 47.23 0.12 -5.98
C ASN A 57 47.33 -1.42 -6.10
N PRO A 58 48.48 -2.04 -5.76
CA PRO A 58 48.68 -3.48 -5.94
C PRO A 58 47.92 -4.33 -4.91
N LYS A 59 47.50 -3.77 -3.77
CA LYS A 59 46.70 -4.49 -2.77
C LYS A 59 45.24 -4.61 -3.23
N LEU A 60 44.71 -3.56 -3.85
CA LEU A 60 43.37 -3.57 -4.43
C LEU A 60 43.26 -4.61 -5.57
N LYS A 61 44.25 -4.64 -6.47
CA LYS A 61 44.33 -5.64 -7.55
C LYS A 61 44.33 -7.07 -7.04
N ARG A 62 45.18 -7.38 -6.05
CA ARG A 62 45.22 -8.72 -5.43
C ARG A 62 43.92 -9.10 -4.75
N HIS A 63 43.31 -8.17 -4.03
CA HIS A 63 42.03 -8.43 -3.37
C HIS A 63 40.93 -8.75 -4.40
N ALA A 64 40.88 -8.00 -5.49
CA ALA A 64 39.92 -8.25 -6.56
C ALA A 64 40.12 -9.63 -7.20
N MET A 65 41.35 -9.99 -7.54
CA MET A 65 41.66 -11.32 -8.08
C MET A 65 41.20 -12.44 -7.15
N SER A 66 41.37 -12.28 -5.83
CA SER A 66 40.86 -13.24 -4.85
C SER A 66 39.35 -13.37 -4.89
N VAL A 67 38.60 -12.27 -5.05
CA VAL A 67 37.13 -12.31 -5.16
C VAL A 67 36.70 -13.15 -6.37
N PHE A 68 37.22 -12.84 -7.57
CA PHE A 68 36.88 -13.60 -8.78
C PHE A 68 37.25 -15.07 -8.67
N ALA A 69 38.46 -15.37 -8.21
CA ALA A 69 38.94 -16.74 -8.09
C ALA A 69 38.13 -17.55 -7.08
N MET A 70 37.83 -16.96 -5.91
CA MET A 70 37.02 -17.63 -4.88
C MET A 70 35.57 -17.83 -5.33
N THR A 71 34.99 -16.88 -6.08
CA THR A 71 33.65 -17.06 -6.66
C THR A 71 33.65 -18.14 -7.75
N CYS A 72 34.71 -18.26 -8.55
CA CYS A 72 34.82 -19.38 -9.50
C CYS A 72 34.99 -20.73 -8.76
N GLU A 73 35.80 -20.78 -7.72
CA GLU A 73 36.01 -22.00 -6.92
C GLU A 73 34.72 -22.43 -6.19
N ALA A 74 33.94 -21.47 -5.69
CA ALA A 74 32.65 -21.71 -5.08
C ALA A 74 31.69 -22.44 -6.05
N ALA A 75 31.68 -22.10 -7.34
CA ALA A 75 30.84 -22.75 -8.33
C ALA A 75 31.20 -24.24 -8.51
N VAL A 76 32.51 -24.54 -8.57
CA VAL A 76 33.04 -25.90 -8.63
C VAL A 76 32.64 -26.70 -7.39
N GLN A 77 32.77 -26.09 -6.20
CA GLN A 77 32.41 -26.75 -4.94
C GLN A 77 30.90 -26.94 -4.79
N LEU A 78 30.08 -25.97 -5.19
CA LEU A 78 28.62 -26.09 -5.19
C LEU A 78 28.15 -27.24 -6.08
N ARG A 79 28.80 -27.45 -7.23
CA ARG A 79 28.50 -28.60 -8.09
C ARG A 79 28.91 -29.93 -7.45
N LYS A 80 30.15 -30.02 -6.93
CA LYS A 80 30.72 -31.28 -6.43
C LYS A 80 30.19 -31.69 -5.06
N LEU A 81 29.96 -30.72 -4.19
CA LEU A 81 29.71 -30.92 -2.76
C LEU A 81 28.35 -30.39 -2.32
N GLY A 82 27.63 -29.66 -3.18
CA GLY A 82 26.35 -29.02 -2.84
C GLY A 82 26.47 -27.81 -1.91
N ARG A 83 27.69 -27.44 -1.49
CA ARG A 83 27.97 -26.33 -0.58
C ARG A 83 29.38 -25.80 -0.77
N VAL A 84 29.60 -24.55 -0.39
CA VAL A 84 30.93 -23.94 -0.33
C VAL A 84 31.62 -24.36 0.98
N ILE A 85 32.82 -24.94 0.87
CA ILE A 85 33.69 -25.34 1.96
C ILE A 85 35.04 -24.65 1.77
N LEU A 86 35.32 -23.68 2.63
CA LEU A 86 36.63 -23.07 2.76
C LEU A 86 37.34 -23.63 3.99
N LYS A 87 38.68 -23.64 3.98
CA LYS A 87 39.46 -24.00 5.17
C LYS A 87 39.03 -23.12 6.35
N GLU A 88 38.87 -23.72 7.52
CA GLU A 88 38.34 -23.05 8.71
C GLU A 88 39.14 -21.78 9.06
N THR A 89 40.48 -21.85 8.94
CA THR A 89 41.36 -20.70 9.16
C THR A 89 41.12 -19.57 8.15
N THR A 90 40.85 -19.90 6.89
CA THR A 90 40.57 -18.94 5.82
C THR A 90 39.23 -18.25 6.03
N ILE A 91 38.15 -19.01 6.28
CA ILE A 91 36.82 -18.42 6.43
C ILE A 91 36.71 -17.56 7.69
N LYS A 92 37.32 -17.98 8.81
CA LYS A 92 37.40 -17.17 10.04
C LYS A 92 38.16 -15.87 9.80
N HIS A 93 39.29 -15.93 9.08
CA HIS A 93 40.06 -14.73 8.75
C HIS A 93 39.27 -13.77 7.85
N LEU A 94 38.58 -14.28 6.83
CA LEU A 94 37.74 -13.48 5.96
C LEU A 94 36.59 -12.84 6.73
N GLY A 95 35.86 -13.61 7.54
CA GLY A 95 34.76 -13.10 8.38
C GLY A 95 35.24 -12.00 9.33
N ALA A 96 36.30 -12.26 10.10
CA ALA A 96 36.85 -11.29 11.04
C ALA A 96 37.35 -10.00 10.35
N THR A 97 37.99 -10.12 9.19
CA THR A 97 38.50 -8.97 8.44
C THR A 97 37.37 -8.10 7.89
N HIS A 98 36.35 -8.71 7.28
CA HIS A 98 35.19 -7.98 6.75
C HIS A 98 34.36 -7.35 7.88
N ALA A 99 34.19 -8.05 9.00
CA ALA A 99 33.52 -7.51 10.18
C ALA A 99 34.28 -6.31 10.76
N LYS A 100 35.61 -6.42 10.92
CA LYS A 100 36.46 -5.32 11.43
C LYS A 100 36.46 -4.11 10.50
N ALA A 101 36.37 -4.32 9.19
CA ALA A 101 36.27 -3.26 8.20
C ALA A 101 34.89 -2.58 8.16
N GLY A 102 33.89 -3.08 8.90
CA GLY A 102 32.53 -2.53 8.90
C GLY A 102 31.73 -2.88 7.64
N ILE A 103 32.08 -4.00 6.98
CA ILE A 103 31.35 -4.46 5.80
C ILE A 103 29.96 -4.95 6.22
N THR A 104 28.91 -4.50 5.53
CA THR A 104 27.52 -4.88 5.79
C THR A 104 26.99 -5.77 4.66
N GLY A 105 25.79 -6.33 4.83
CA GLY A 105 25.12 -7.06 3.75
C GLY A 105 25.00 -6.23 2.47
N GLU A 106 24.65 -4.95 2.58
CA GLU A 106 24.49 -4.04 1.45
C GLU A 106 25.79 -3.83 0.65
N HIS A 107 26.95 -3.85 1.30
CA HIS A 107 28.23 -3.80 0.59
C HIS A 107 28.48 -5.06 -0.26
N PHE A 108 28.07 -6.25 0.19
CA PHE A 108 28.16 -7.47 -0.62
C PHE A 108 27.20 -7.45 -1.81
N GLU A 109 26.01 -6.88 -1.66
CA GLU A 109 25.06 -6.75 -2.78
C GLU A 109 25.60 -5.79 -3.85
N LEU A 110 26.17 -4.66 -3.45
CA LEU A 110 26.84 -3.72 -4.36
C LEU A 110 28.02 -4.39 -5.09
N MET A 111 28.82 -5.17 -4.35
CA MET A 111 29.90 -5.96 -4.94
C MET A 111 29.38 -7.01 -5.92
N ARG A 112 28.25 -7.69 -5.65
CA ARG A 112 27.65 -8.63 -6.60
C ARG A 112 27.32 -7.94 -7.92
N TYR A 113 26.68 -6.78 -7.86
CA TYR A 113 26.35 -5.98 -9.05
C TYR A 113 27.61 -5.61 -9.83
N ALA A 114 28.58 -4.98 -9.17
CA ALA A 114 29.81 -4.55 -9.82
C ALA A 114 30.60 -5.73 -10.44
N LEU A 115 30.60 -6.89 -9.78
CA LEU A 115 31.23 -8.12 -10.28
C LEU A 115 30.57 -8.57 -11.58
N LEU A 116 29.24 -8.70 -11.59
CA LEU A 116 28.49 -9.16 -12.76
C LEU A 116 28.63 -8.22 -13.95
N GLU A 117 28.57 -6.91 -13.72
CA GLU A 117 28.76 -5.91 -14.80
C GLU A 117 30.18 -5.97 -15.36
N THR A 118 31.19 -6.16 -14.50
CA THR A 118 32.58 -6.29 -14.96
C THR A 118 32.78 -7.53 -15.81
N ILE A 119 32.15 -8.66 -15.46
CA ILE A 119 32.21 -9.89 -16.27
C ILE A 119 31.46 -9.70 -17.60
N ARG A 120 30.30 -9.04 -17.58
CA ARG A 120 29.50 -8.74 -18.78
C ARG A 120 30.31 -7.97 -19.81
N GLU A 121 31.05 -6.96 -19.37
CA GLU A 121 31.89 -6.13 -20.23
C GLU A 121 33.16 -6.85 -20.70
N ALA A 122 33.70 -7.75 -19.88
CA ALA A 122 34.91 -8.50 -20.22
C ALA A 122 34.66 -9.58 -21.28
N VAL A 123 33.52 -10.28 -21.21
CA VAL A 123 33.16 -11.38 -22.12
C VAL A 123 31.72 -11.25 -22.63
N PRO A 124 31.40 -10.17 -23.36
CA PRO A 124 30.04 -9.93 -23.84
C PRO A 124 29.55 -11.04 -24.78
N TYR A 125 30.46 -11.70 -25.50
CA TYR A 125 30.14 -12.81 -26.41
C TYR A 125 29.75 -14.11 -25.69
N MET A 126 30.10 -14.29 -24.42
CA MET A 126 29.67 -15.43 -23.58
C MET A 126 28.48 -15.07 -22.69
N TRP A 127 28.20 -13.78 -22.54
CA TRP A 127 27.22 -13.29 -21.57
C TRP A 127 25.80 -13.74 -21.90
N SER A 128 25.13 -14.31 -20.91
CA SER A 128 23.74 -14.73 -21.01
C SER A 128 23.05 -14.62 -19.66
N PRO A 129 21.71 -14.55 -19.61
CA PRO A 129 20.97 -14.59 -18.34
C PRO A 129 21.30 -15.83 -17.49
N LYS A 130 21.58 -16.97 -18.13
CA LYS A 130 22.01 -18.19 -17.45
C LYS A 130 23.38 -18.04 -16.80
N MET A 131 24.35 -17.49 -17.53
CA MET A 131 25.71 -17.24 -17.02
C MET A 131 25.69 -16.25 -15.86
N ARG A 132 24.93 -15.15 -16.02
CA ARG A 132 24.71 -14.16 -14.97
C ARG A 132 24.19 -14.80 -13.69
N ASN A 133 23.15 -15.63 -13.79
CA ASN A 133 22.57 -16.32 -12.64
C ASN A 133 23.54 -17.33 -12.01
N ALA A 134 24.36 -18.02 -12.81
CA ALA A 134 25.36 -18.95 -12.31
C ALA A 134 26.46 -18.23 -11.48
N TRP A 135 26.96 -17.10 -11.98
CA TRP A 135 27.90 -16.26 -11.25
C TRP A 135 27.29 -15.65 -9.98
N ALA A 136 26.05 -15.16 -10.06
CA ALA A 136 25.35 -14.58 -8.92
C ALA A 136 25.14 -15.61 -7.80
N GLU A 137 24.63 -16.81 -8.13
CA GLU A 137 24.42 -17.87 -7.14
C GLU A 137 25.73 -18.35 -6.51
N SER A 138 26.80 -18.45 -7.30
CA SER A 138 28.12 -18.80 -6.76
C SER A 138 28.65 -17.74 -5.78
N TYR A 139 28.49 -16.47 -6.16
CA TYR A 139 28.87 -15.34 -5.32
C TYR A 139 28.07 -15.31 -4.01
N ASP A 140 26.75 -15.44 -4.10
CA ASP A 140 25.85 -15.40 -2.94
C ASP A 140 26.21 -16.49 -1.93
N GLN A 141 26.47 -17.72 -2.39
CA GLN A 141 26.85 -18.83 -1.50
C GLN A 141 28.20 -18.62 -0.82
N LEU A 142 29.18 -18.05 -1.54
CA LEU A 142 30.46 -17.66 -0.95
C LEU A 142 30.27 -16.57 0.11
N VAL A 143 29.48 -15.54 -0.20
CA VAL A 143 29.18 -14.44 0.72
C VAL A 143 28.45 -14.94 1.97
N GLU A 144 27.48 -15.84 1.83
CA GLU A 144 26.79 -16.43 2.97
C GLU A 144 27.74 -17.22 3.88
N ALA A 145 28.74 -17.90 3.33
CA ALA A 145 29.79 -18.53 4.14
C ALA A 145 30.62 -17.48 4.91
N ILE A 146 30.97 -16.35 4.28
CA ILE A 146 31.73 -15.26 4.92
C ILE A 146 30.90 -14.58 6.01
N LYS A 147 29.63 -14.23 5.72
CA LYS A 147 28.70 -13.58 6.65
C LYS A 147 28.48 -14.39 7.92
N LYS A 148 28.49 -15.74 7.84
CA LYS A 148 28.41 -16.61 9.02
C LYS A 148 29.56 -16.38 9.99
N GLU A 149 30.78 -16.17 9.48
CA GLU A 149 31.98 -15.90 10.28
C GLU A 149 32.16 -14.41 10.63
N MET A 150 31.38 -13.50 10.03
CA MET A 150 31.36 -12.08 10.42
C MET A 150 30.61 -11.83 11.74
N ARG A 151 29.82 -12.80 12.21
CA ARG A 151 29.12 -12.72 13.50
C ARG A 151 30.06 -13.17 14.64
N PRO A 152 30.17 -12.44 15.76
CA PRO A 152 30.93 -12.94 16.91
C PRO A 152 30.31 -14.24 17.42
N VAL A 153 31.17 -15.21 17.75
CA VAL A 153 30.78 -16.54 18.23
C VAL A 153 29.99 -16.42 19.53
N ALA A 154 28.67 -16.47 19.42
CA ALA A 154 27.79 -16.99 20.45
C ALA A 154 26.85 -17.96 19.74
N LYS A 155 26.91 -19.23 20.15
CA LYS A 155 25.92 -20.25 19.75
C LYS A 155 24.53 -19.67 19.99
N TYR A 156 23.77 -19.49 18.93
CA TYR A 156 22.33 -19.32 19.02
C TYR A 156 21.68 -20.33 18.08
N GLU A 157 21.02 -21.29 18.71
CA GLU A 157 19.85 -21.98 18.15
C GLU A 157 18.94 -20.96 17.48
N PHE A 158 18.23 -21.39 16.43
CA PHE A 158 17.29 -20.60 15.64
C PHE A 158 16.37 -19.75 16.54
N ALA A 159 16.77 -18.50 16.76
CA ALA A 159 15.91 -17.51 17.37
C ALA A 159 14.90 -17.05 16.30
N PRO A 160 13.61 -16.92 16.63
CA PRO A 160 12.64 -16.32 15.73
C PRO A 160 13.12 -14.93 15.31
N GLU A 161 12.89 -14.53 14.05
CA GLU A 161 13.22 -13.18 13.57
C GLU A 161 12.79 -12.14 14.62
N ALA A 162 13.75 -11.35 15.11
CA ALA A 162 13.48 -10.35 16.13
C ALA A 162 12.38 -9.41 15.62
N ARG A 163 11.29 -9.31 16.40
CA ARG A 163 10.12 -8.50 16.08
C ARG A 163 10.54 -7.03 15.90
N TYR A 164 9.97 -6.37 14.89
CA TYR A 164 10.20 -4.95 14.63
C TYR A 164 9.82 -4.12 15.86
N THR A 165 10.76 -3.35 16.40
CA THR A 165 10.61 -2.74 17.73
C THR A 165 9.90 -1.39 17.67
N LYS A 166 9.46 -0.89 18.84
CA LYS A 166 8.85 0.44 18.95
C LYS A 166 9.87 1.56 18.65
N GLU A 167 11.13 1.34 19.00
CA GLU A 167 12.22 2.26 18.69
C GLU A 167 12.48 2.31 17.17
N GLU A 168 12.44 1.17 16.49
CA GLU A 168 12.54 1.11 15.03
C GLU A 168 11.36 1.81 14.33
N GLU A 169 10.13 1.72 14.89
CA GLU A 169 8.98 2.49 14.40
C GLU A 169 9.19 3.99 14.61
N SER A 170 9.60 4.41 15.81
CA SER A 170 9.86 5.81 16.15
C SER A 170 10.87 6.44 15.20
N LEU A 171 12.00 5.76 14.96
CA LEU A 171 13.04 6.25 14.04
C LEU A 171 12.50 6.47 12.63
N VAL A 172 11.67 5.57 12.11
CA VAL A 172 11.08 5.70 10.77
C VAL A 172 10.02 6.79 10.73
N VAL A 173 9.10 6.81 11.69
CA VAL A 173 7.98 7.78 11.72
C VAL A 173 8.47 9.20 11.96
N GLU A 174 9.34 9.42 12.94
CA GLU A 174 9.85 10.75 13.26
C GLU A 174 10.68 11.33 12.11
N SER A 175 11.56 10.50 11.50
CA SER A 175 12.31 10.96 10.34
C SER A 175 11.42 11.21 9.13
N TRP A 176 10.40 10.37 8.90
CA TRP A 176 9.43 10.59 7.84
C TRP A 176 8.64 11.89 8.05
N ASP A 177 8.28 12.22 9.29
CA ASP A 177 7.55 13.44 9.62
C ASP A 177 8.31 14.73 9.27
N ILE A 178 9.65 14.67 9.27
CA ILE A 178 10.51 15.74 8.77
C ILE A 178 10.61 15.69 7.24
N ILE A 179 10.99 14.53 6.69
CA ILE A 179 11.25 14.33 5.25
C ILE A 179 10.02 14.65 4.39
N LYS A 180 8.81 14.33 4.86
CA LYS A 180 7.56 14.52 4.11
C LYS A 180 7.27 15.97 3.75
N GLN A 181 7.86 16.94 4.47
CA GLN A 181 7.70 18.37 4.21
C GLN A 181 8.36 18.78 2.89
N ASP A 182 9.51 18.18 2.57
CA ASP A 182 10.28 18.42 1.33
C ASP A 182 10.24 17.24 0.35
N ALA A 183 9.34 16.27 0.58
CA ALA A 183 9.33 15.01 -0.14
C ALA A 183 9.07 15.14 -1.66
N ALA A 184 8.57 16.28 -2.14
CA ALA A 184 8.47 16.56 -3.57
C ALA A 184 9.84 16.80 -4.23
N ALA A 185 10.79 17.43 -3.52
CA ALA A 185 12.16 17.65 -3.97
C ALA A 185 12.99 16.38 -3.77
N LEU A 186 12.92 15.78 -2.58
CA LEU A 186 13.64 14.55 -2.24
C LEU A 186 13.20 13.36 -3.10
N GLY A 187 11.91 13.30 -3.45
CA GLY A 187 11.41 12.27 -4.35
C GLY A 187 12.00 12.34 -5.76
N LEU A 188 12.46 13.52 -6.19
CA LEU A 188 13.17 13.67 -7.45
C LEU A 188 14.63 13.22 -7.32
N GLU A 189 15.34 13.66 -6.28
CA GLU A 189 16.73 13.25 -6.02
C GLU A 189 16.86 11.73 -5.91
N PHE A 190 15.88 11.10 -5.24
CA PHE A 190 15.74 9.65 -5.17
C PHE A 190 15.75 8.98 -6.56
N PHE A 191 14.95 9.47 -7.51
CA PHE A 191 14.87 8.88 -8.83
C PHE A 191 16.06 9.24 -9.73
N MET A 192 16.58 10.45 -9.61
CA MET A 192 17.82 10.85 -10.29
C MET A 192 18.96 9.91 -9.89
N ARG A 193 19.10 9.63 -8.59
CA ARG A 193 20.09 8.67 -8.07
C ARG A 193 19.87 7.26 -8.61
N ILE A 194 18.63 6.78 -8.71
CA ILE A 194 18.34 5.48 -9.35
C ILE A 194 18.80 5.46 -10.80
N PHE A 195 18.54 6.53 -11.57
CA PHE A 195 18.94 6.60 -12.98
C PHE A 195 20.43 6.84 -13.18
N GLU A 196 21.12 7.45 -12.22
CA GLU A 196 22.59 7.52 -12.21
C GLU A 196 23.20 6.14 -11.98
N ILE A 197 22.66 5.37 -11.02
CA ILE A 197 23.14 4.02 -10.69
C ILE A 197 22.80 3.01 -11.80
N ALA A 198 21.59 3.12 -12.35
CA ALA A 198 21.06 2.21 -13.36
C ALA A 198 20.34 3.00 -14.48
N PRO A 199 21.08 3.61 -15.44
CA PRO A 199 20.49 4.45 -16.49
C PRO A 199 19.38 3.77 -17.31
N SER A 200 19.54 2.47 -17.56
CA SER A 200 18.55 1.66 -18.29
C SER A 200 17.20 1.54 -17.57
N SER A 201 17.14 1.75 -16.25
CA SER A 201 15.90 1.65 -15.47
C SER A 201 14.90 2.76 -15.79
N SER A 202 15.35 3.90 -16.34
CA SER A 202 14.48 4.95 -16.86
C SER A 202 13.51 4.43 -17.94
N GLY A 203 13.96 3.45 -18.73
CA GLY A 203 13.15 2.78 -19.75
C GLY A 203 12.00 1.95 -19.19
N LEU A 204 11.98 1.61 -17.90
CA LEU A 204 10.88 0.87 -17.26
C LEU A 204 9.66 1.76 -17.00
N PHE A 205 9.85 3.08 -16.98
CA PHE A 205 8.78 4.04 -16.76
C PHE A 205 8.16 4.45 -18.10
N SER A 206 7.02 3.85 -18.45
CA SER A 206 6.33 4.11 -19.72
C SER A 206 6.04 5.59 -19.96
N PHE A 207 5.76 6.35 -18.90
CA PHE A 207 5.49 7.79 -18.97
C PHE A 207 6.74 8.66 -19.18
N LEU A 208 7.96 8.09 -19.17
CA LEU A 208 9.19 8.79 -19.50
C LEU A 208 9.61 8.61 -20.97
N ARG A 209 9.23 7.50 -21.62
CA ARG A 209 9.73 7.13 -22.97
C ARG A 209 9.45 8.18 -24.05
N ASN A 210 8.34 8.91 -23.93
CA ASN A 210 7.89 9.93 -24.90
C ASN A 210 7.51 11.24 -24.20
N SER A 211 8.18 11.59 -23.10
CA SER A 211 7.87 12.79 -22.32
C SER A 211 8.72 13.97 -22.78
N ASP A 212 8.08 15.07 -23.20
CA ASP A 212 8.76 16.35 -23.45
C ASP A 212 9.15 17.07 -22.14
N VAL A 213 8.61 16.61 -21.01
CA VAL A 213 8.97 17.12 -19.68
C VAL A 213 10.30 16.53 -19.24
N PRO A 214 11.30 17.35 -18.86
CA PRO A 214 12.55 16.87 -18.29
C PRO A 214 12.31 15.94 -17.10
N ILE A 215 13.14 14.90 -16.95
CA ILE A 215 13.04 13.95 -15.83
C ILE A 215 13.01 14.69 -14.48
N SER A 216 13.82 15.75 -14.35
CA SER A 216 13.90 16.64 -13.19
C SER A 216 12.60 17.39 -12.85
N GLN A 217 11.64 17.46 -13.77
CA GLN A 217 10.38 18.17 -13.58
C GLN A 217 9.15 17.27 -13.67
N ASN A 218 9.33 15.96 -13.84
CA ASN A 218 8.21 15.07 -14.12
C ASN A 218 7.32 14.83 -12.88
N PRO A 219 6.04 15.27 -12.88
CA PRO A 219 5.16 15.15 -11.72
C PRO A 219 4.72 13.71 -11.41
N LYS A 220 4.84 12.78 -12.37
CA LYS A 220 4.52 11.35 -12.15
C LYS A 220 5.62 10.66 -11.34
N LEU A 221 6.90 11.00 -11.57
CA LEU A 221 8.01 10.52 -10.72
C LEU A 221 7.86 10.99 -9.28
N LYS A 222 7.55 12.29 -9.08
CA LYS A 222 7.35 12.85 -7.74
C LYS A 222 6.27 12.10 -6.95
N ARG A 223 5.10 11.85 -7.57
CA ARG A 223 4.01 11.08 -6.94
C ARG A 223 4.42 9.63 -6.65
N HIS A 224 5.16 9.00 -7.55
CA HIS A 224 5.63 7.64 -7.34
C HIS A 224 6.61 7.58 -6.16
N ALA A 225 7.58 8.49 -6.09
CA ALA A 225 8.52 8.55 -4.98
C ALA A 225 7.80 8.72 -3.65
N MET A 226 6.88 9.69 -3.55
CA MET A 226 6.05 9.89 -2.36
C MET A 226 5.32 8.61 -1.93
N THR A 227 4.82 7.84 -2.90
CA THR A 227 4.16 6.55 -2.62
C THR A 227 5.14 5.55 -2.03
N VAL A 228 6.37 5.45 -2.56
CA VAL A 228 7.41 4.55 -2.04
C VAL A 228 7.78 4.92 -0.59
N PHE A 229 8.05 6.19 -0.30
CA PHE A 229 8.38 6.64 1.06
C PHE A 229 7.23 6.38 2.03
N SER A 230 6.01 6.81 1.68
CA SER A 230 4.83 6.64 2.53
C SER A 230 4.52 5.17 2.81
N MET A 231 4.54 4.32 1.78
CA MET A 231 4.28 2.89 1.97
C MET A 231 5.37 2.20 2.79
N THR A 232 6.62 2.65 2.69
CA THR A 232 7.72 2.13 3.51
C THR A 232 7.56 2.55 4.97
N CYS A 233 7.15 3.80 5.23
CA CYS A 233 6.82 4.24 6.58
C CYS A 233 5.62 3.46 7.16
N ASP A 234 4.55 3.28 6.37
CA ASP A 234 3.38 2.49 6.78
C ASP A 234 3.75 1.03 7.06
N SER A 235 4.71 0.47 6.31
CA SER A 235 5.26 -0.87 6.55
C SER A 235 5.91 -0.96 7.93
N ALA A 236 6.73 0.02 8.33
CA ALA A 236 7.34 0.06 9.67
C ALA A 236 6.28 0.04 10.79
N VAL A 237 5.25 0.88 10.66
CA VAL A 237 4.13 0.94 11.63
C VAL A 237 3.39 -0.41 11.70
N GLN A 238 3.14 -1.04 10.56
CA GLN A 238 2.46 -2.34 10.52
C GLN A 238 3.32 -3.49 11.06
N LEU A 239 4.61 -3.49 10.78
CA LEU A 239 5.55 -4.47 11.31
C LEU A 239 5.61 -4.40 12.84
N GLN A 240 5.62 -3.21 13.43
CA GLN A 240 5.57 -3.05 14.87
C GLN A 240 4.25 -3.56 15.47
N ARG A 241 3.13 -3.09 14.92
CA ARG A 241 1.78 -3.34 15.48
C ARG A 241 1.28 -4.75 15.24
N ILE A 242 1.46 -5.25 14.02
CA ILE A 242 0.83 -6.48 13.50
C ILE A 242 1.87 -7.58 13.25
N GLY A 243 3.16 -7.24 13.14
CA GLY A 243 4.23 -8.20 12.85
C GLY A 243 4.38 -8.56 11.37
N LYS A 244 3.55 -8.01 10.50
CA LYS A 244 3.59 -8.23 9.04
C LYS A 244 3.05 -7.02 8.28
N VAL A 245 3.46 -6.90 7.03
CA VAL A 245 2.95 -5.88 6.11
C VAL A 245 1.64 -6.36 5.49
N ILE A 246 0.58 -5.60 5.68
CA ILE A 246 -0.76 -5.81 5.12
C ILE A 246 -1.13 -4.59 4.28
N VAL A 247 -0.92 -4.71 2.97
CA VAL A 247 -1.45 -3.77 1.99
C VAL A 247 -2.79 -4.32 1.50
N ARG A 248 -3.79 -3.45 1.30
CA ARG A 248 -5.12 -3.83 0.78
C ARG A 248 -4.95 -4.74 -0.46
N ASP A 249 -5.65 -5.88 -0.49
CA ASP A 249 -5.52 -6.90 -1.55
C ASP A 249 -5.55 -6.32 -2.97
N THR A 250 -6.50 -5.42 -3.26
CA THR A 250 -6.61 -4.77 -4.57
C THR A 250 -5.38 -3.91 -4.91
N THR A 251 -4.79 -3.26 -3.91
CA THR A 251 -3.62 -2.39 -4.07
C THR A 251 -2.34 -3.22 -4.25
N ILE A 252 -2.11 -4.23 -3.41
CA ILE A 252 -0.87 -5.03 -3.48
C ILE A 252 -0.79 -5.85 -4.79
N ARG A 253 -1.92 -6.40 -5.25
CA ARG A 253 -2.03 -7.07 -6.56
C ARG A 253 -1.76 -6.12 -7.71
N LYS A 254 -2.34 -4.92 -7.68
CA LYS A 254 -2.08 -3.89 -8.69
C LYS A 254 -0.61 -3.52 -8.73
N LEU A 255 0.04 -3.36 -7.57
CA LEU A 255 1.47 -3.10 -7.48
C LEU A 255 2.28 -4.25 -8.08
N GLY A 256 2.02 -5.49 -7.68
CA GLY A 256 2.69 -6.68 -8.23
C GLY A 256 2.55 -6.79 -9.75
N SER A 257 1.31 -6.70 -10.27
CA SER A 257 1.02 -6.72 -11.71
C SER A 257 1.74 -5.58 -12.46
N THR A 258 1.69 -4.34 -11.94
CA THR A 258 2.34 -3.19 -12.58
C THR A 258 3.85 -3.36 -12.66
N HIS A 259 4.50 -3.80 -11.58
CA HIS A 259 5.95 -4.01 -11.56
C HIS A 259 6.35 -5.19 -12.45
N LEU A 260 5.55 -6.25 -12.50
CA LEU A 260 5.76 -7.38 -13.41
C LEU A 260 5.65 -6.96 -14.88
N LYS A 261 4.57 -6.26 -15.25
CA LYS A 261 4.34 -5.73 -16.62
C LYS A 261 5.46 -4.77 -17.06
N ALA A 262 5.94 -3.94 -16.14
CA ALA A 262 7.04 -3.02 -16.41
C ALA A 262 8.41 -3.73 -16.57
N GLY A 263 8.52 -5.02 -16.25
CA GLY A 263 9.78 -5.78 -16.33
C GLY A 263 10.72 -5.49 -15.16
N VAL A 264 10.21 -5.11 -14.00
CA VAL A 264 11.02 -4.85 -12.81
C VAL A 264 11.59 -6.17 -12.29
N SER A 265 12.92 -6.26 -12.15
CA SER A 265 13.62 -7.41 -11.58
C SER A 265 14.02 -7.15 -10.12
N ASN A 266 14.55 -8.17 -9.45
CA ASN A 266 15.03 -8.06 -8.07
C ASN A 266 16.09 -6.96 -7.92
N GLU A 267 16.97 -6.80 -8.91
CA GLU A 267 18.07 -5.84 -8.89
C GLU A 267 17.59 -4.39 -8.90
N HIS A 268 16.47 -4.12 -9.58
CA HIS A 268 15.87 -2.78 -9.53
C HIS A 268 15.39 -2.44 -8.11
N PHE A 269 14.84 -3.42 -7.37
CA PHE A 269 14.45 -3.19 -5.97
C PHE A 269 15.65 -2.94 -5.05
N GLU A 270 16.82 -3.53 -5.34
CA GLU A 270 18.04 -3.29 -4.56
C GLU A 270 18.63 -1.90 -4.83
N VAL A 271 18.71 -1.50 -6.11
CA VAL A 271 19.12 -0.13 -6.49
C VAL A 271 18.19 0.91 -5.84
N MET A 272 16.88 0.62 -5.84
CA MET A 272 15.88 1.46 -5.20
C MET A 272 16.05 1.52 -3.68
N LYS A 273 16.36 0.41 -3.00
CA LYS A 273 16.65 0.39 -1.56
C LYS A 273 17.83 1.29 -1.21
N TYR A 274 18.92 1.15 -1.96
CA TYR A 274 20.12 1.95 -1.75
C TYR A 274 19.83 3.44 -1.95
N ALA A 275 19.19 3.80 -3.07
CA ALA A 275 18.84 5.18 -3.37
C ALA A 275 17.90 5.78 -2.30
N LEU A 276 16.97 4.98 -1.77
CA LEU A 276 16.06 5.38 -0.69
C LEU A 276 16.85 5.74 0.57
N LEU A 277 17.75 4.86 1.02
CA LEU A 277 18.52 5.05 2.25
C LEU A 277 19.49 6.23 2.16
N GLU A 278 20.19 6.41 1.05
CA GLU A 278 21.08 7.57 0.88
C GLU A 278 20.28 8.88 0.79
N THR A 279 19.12 8.89 0.14
CA THR A 279 18.26 10.08 0.10
C THR A 279 17.75 10.46 1.49
N ILE A 280 17.37 9.49 2.33
CA ILE A 280 16.95 9.73 3.71
C ILE A 280 18.12 10.29 4.55
N LYS A 281 19.31 9.70 4.41
CA LYS A 281 20.53 10.14 5.10
C LYS A 281 20.89 11.59 4.78
N GLU A 282 20.78 11.99 3.52
CA GLU A 282 21.03 13.36 3.08
C GLU A 282 19.94 14.34 3.54
N ALA A 283 18.68 13.88 3.59
CA ALA A 283 17.55 14.69 4.02
C ALA A 283 17.55 15.00 5.53
N VAL A 284 17.94 14.03 6.37
CA VAL A 284 17.92 14.16 7.84
C VAL A 284 19.23 13.67 8.48
N PRO A 285 20.38 14.29 8.15
CA PRO A 285 21.70 13.82 8.60
C PRO A 285 21.85 13.85 10.12
N HIS A 286 21.13 14.74 10.82
CA HIS A 286 21.17 14.87 12.27
C HIS A 286 20.47 13.72 13.01
N MET A 287 19.54 13.00 12.37
CA MET A 287 18.88 11.80 12.91
C MET A 287 19.55 10.50 12.45
N TRP A 288 20.35 10.58 11.39
CA TRP A 288 20.86 9.40 10.71
C TRP A 288 21.76 8.56 11.62
N SER A 289 21.44 7.27 11.72
CA SER A 289 22.19 6.29 12.49
C SER A 289 22.10 4.91 11.84
N ASN A 290 23.00 3.99 12.20
CA ASN A 290 22.92 2.61 11.72
C ASN A 290 21.59 1.94 12.10
N LYS A 291 21.05 2.24 13.29
CA LYS A 291 19.74 1.74 13.72
C LYS A 291 18.61 2.26 12.83
N MET A 292 18.64 3.54 12.49
CA MET A 292 17.66 4.14 11.59
C MET A 292 17.76 3.59 10.17
N ARG A 293 18.97 3.40 9.65
CA ARG A 293 19.22 2.72 8.36
C ARG A 293 18.63 1.32 8.35
N GLU A 294 18.88 0.53 9.39
CA GLU A 294 18.34 -0.83 9.53
C GLU A 294 16.81 -0.83 9.65
N ALA A 295 16.21 0.11 10.39
CA ALA A 295 14.77 0.22 10.55
C ALA A 295 14.08 0.50 9.20
N TRP A 296 14.53 1.53 8.48
CA TRP A 296 14.04 1.84 7.13
C TRP A 296 14.28 0.68 6.15
N GLY A 297 15.45 0.06 6.20
CA GLY A 297 15.80 -1.09 5.36
C GLY A 297 14.89 -2.29 5.58
N LYS A 298 14.63 -2.68 6.84
CA LYS A 298 13.71 -3.77 7.19
C LYS A 298 12.28 -3.48 6.74
N ALA A 299 11.80 -2.26 6.96
CA ALA A 299 10.47 -1.84 6.54
C ALA A 299 10.31 -1.92 5.01
N TYR A 300 11.33 -1.47 4.27
CA TYR A 300 11.38 -1.57 2.82
C TYR A 300 11.40 -3.02 2.34
N ASP A 301 12.27 -3.86 2.90
CA ASP A 301 12.43 -5.26 2.50
C ASP A 301 11.13 -6.05 2.65
N LYS A 302 10.41 -5.86 3.77
CA LYS A 302 9.14 -6.56 4.00
C LYS A 302 8.02 -6.05 3.09
N LEU A 303 8.03 -4.76 2.73
CA LEU A 303 7.10 -4.22 1.72
C LEU A 303 7.40 -4.81 0.33
N VAL A 304 8.67 -4.81 -0.08
CA VAL A 304 9.10 -5.38 -1.36
C VAL A 304 8.81 -6.88 -1.43
N ALA A 305 9.00 -7.62 -0.34
CA ALA A 305 8.63 -9.03 -0.28
C ALA A 305 7.13 -9.22 -0.55
N ALA A 306 6.26 -8.41 0.06
CA ALA A 306 4.82 -8.44 -0.20
C ALA A 306 4.47 -8.12 -1.66
N ILE A 307 5.18 -7.17 -2.30
CA ILE A 307 4.98 -6.85 -3.72
C ILE A 307 5.45 -8.01 -4.61
N LYS A 308 6.64 -8.57 -4.35
CA LYS A 308 7.22 -9.68 -5.11
C LYS A 308 6.34 -10.94 -5.06
N GLU A 309 5.69 -11.21 -3.94
CA GLU A 309 4.70 -12.30 -3.83
C GLU A 309 3.53 -12.16 -4.81
N GLU A 310 3.18 -10.94 -5.20
CA GLU A 310 2.14 -10.63 -6.19
C GLU A 310 2.70 -10.40 -7.61
N MET A 311 4.02 -10.36 -7.80
CA MET A 311 4.69 -10.30 -9.11
C MET A 311 4.69 -11.68 -9.79
N LYS A 312 3.51 -12.32 -9.86
CA LYS A 312 3.31 -13.62 -10.47
C LYS A 312 2.46 -13.48 -11.74
N PRO A 313 2.78 -14.19 -12.82
CA PRO A 313 1.93 -14.20 -14.00
C PRO A 313 0.55 -14.76 -13.64
N ILE A 314 -0.49 -14.14 -14.19
CA ILE A 314 -1.87 -14.56 -13.96
C ILE A 314 -2.03 -15.98 -14.52
N PRO A 315 -2.63 -16.93 -13.77
CA PRO A 315 -2.83 -18.29 -14.26
C PRO A 315 -3.54 -18.32 -15.62
N ARG A 316 -3.01 -19.10 -16.56
CA ARG A 316 -3.51 -19.20 -17.95
C ARG A 316 -5.00 -19.54 -18.06
N ALA A 317 -5.55 -20.23 -17.06
CA ALA A 317 -6.98 -20.56 -16.96
C ALA A 317 -7.88 -19.34 -16.69
N LEU A 318 -7.37 -18.30 -16.01
CA LEU A 318 -8.07 -17.03 -15.77
C LEU A 318 -7.95 -16.07 -16.96
N GLN A 319 -6.90 -16.19 -17.77
CA GLN A 319 -6.72 -15.38 -18.99
C GLN A 319 -7.69 -15.74 -20.11
N ALA A 320 -8.15 -17.00 -20.18
CA ALA A 320 -9.04 -17.48 -21.24
C ALA A 320 -10.53 -17.13 -21.04
N THR A 321 -10.93 -16.75 -19.82
CA THR A 321 -12.32 -16.47 -19.44
C THR A 321 -12.51 -15.08 -18.83
N GLY A 322 -11.44 -14.32 -18.63
CA GLY A 322 -11.40 -13.07 -17.87
C GLY A 322 -11.34 -11.77 -18.69
N PHE A 323 -11.20 -10.67 -17.98
CA PHE A 323 -10.92 -9.34 -18.54
C PHE A 323 -9.47 -9.31 -19.04
N THR A 324 -9.23 -8.88 -20.27
CA THR A 324 -7.91 -8.98 -20.91
C THR A 324 -6.98 -7.85 -20.46
N ASP A 325 -5.67 -8.04 -20.65
CA ASP A 325 -4.66 -6.98 -20.46
C ASP A 325 -5.00 -5.71 -21.26
N ALA A 326 -5.42 -5.86 -22.51
CA ALA A 326 -5.79 -4.75 -23.37
C ALA A 326 -7.04 -4.02 -22.84
N GLU A 327 -8.06 -4.75 -22.37
CA GLU A 327 -9.24 -4.17 -21.74
C GLU A 327 -8.87 -3.40 -20.44
N GLU A 328 -7.96 -3.93 -19.61
CA GLU A 328 -7.46 -3.24 -18.41
C GLU A 328 -6.74 -1.94 -18.79
N ASP A 329 -5.85 -2.01 -19.78
CA ASP A 329 -5.08 -0.86 -20.24
C ASP A 329 -5.99 0.23 -20.83
N PHE A 330 -7.05 -0.13 -21.56
CA PHE A 330 -8.05 0.81 -22.03
C PHE A 330 -8.74 1.55 -20.87
N VAL A 331 -9.19 0.82 -19.85
CA VAL A 331 -9.88 1.41 -18.69
C VAL A 331 -8.93 2.28 -17.86
N LEU A 332 -7.77 1.74 -17.48
CA LEU A 332 -6.82 2.46 -16.64
C LEU A 332 -6.16 3.63 -17.36
N GLY A 333 -5.82 3.45 -18.64
CA GLY A 333 -5.22 4.49 -19.49
C GLY A 333 -6.13 5.70 -19.62
N SER A 334 -7.38 5.47 -20.04
CA SER A 334 -8.37 6.56 -20.18
C SER A 334 -8.74 7.19 -18.83
N TRP A 335 -8.91 6.40 -17.77
CA TRP A 335 -9.16 6.94 -16.43
C TRP A 335 -8.03 7.85 -15.93
N ASN A 336 -6.78 7.49 -16.21
CA ASN A 336 -5.62 8.29 -15.80
C ASN A 336 -5.62 9.69 -16.43
N VAL A 337 -6.17 9.86 -17.64
CA VAL A 337 -6.36 11.16 -18.29
C VAL A 337 -7.58 11.88 -17.70
N MET A 338 -8.72 11.19 -17.61
CA MET A 338 -9.99 11.79 -17.17
C MET A 338 -9.96 12.30 -15.72
N LYS A 339 -9.27 11.59 -14.82
CA LYS A 339 -9.25 11.93 -13.38
C LYS A 339 -8.57 13.26 -13.08
N GLU A 340 -7.75 13.80 -14.00
CA GLU A 340 -7.13 15.12 -13.84
C GLU A 340 -8.20 16.23 -13.86
N ASN A 341 -9.32 16.02 -14.58
CA ASN A 341 -10.48 16.90 -14.62
C ASN A 341 -11.71 16.31 -13.90
N ALA A 342 -11.45 15.57 -12.82
CA ALA A 342 -12.46 14.84 -12.03
C ALA A 342 -13.69 15.66 -11.63
N ALA A 343 -13.54 16.95 -11.32
CA ALA A 343 -14.66 17.80 -10.92
C ALA A 343 -15.69 17.98 -12.06
N THR A 344 -15.22 18.36 -13.24
CA THR A 344 -16.04 18.55 -14.44
C THR A 344 -16.60 17.23 -14.93
N LEU A 345 -15.79 16.16 -14.93
CA LEU A 345 -16.20 14.82 -15.34
C LEU A 345 -17.40 14.33 -14.52
N GLY A 346 -17.33 14.46 -13.19
CA GLY A 346 -18.40 14.00 -12.32
C GLY A 346 -19.70 14.81 -12.45
N LEU A 347 -19.60 16.10 -12.75
CA LEU A 347 -20.77 16.93 -13.02
C LEU A 347 -21.45 16.53 -14.33
N ASN A 348 -20.69 16.42 -15.42
CA ASN A 348 -21.21 16.04 -16.73
C ASN A 348 -21.91 14.67 -16.69
N PHE A 349 -21.32 13.72 -15.97
CA PHE A 349 -21.92 12.40 -15.74
C PHE A 349 -23.33 12.48 -15.16
N PHE A 350 -23.53 13.28 -14.11
CA PHE A 350 -24.85 13.42 -13.49
C PHE A 350 -25.82 14.29 -14.29
N LEU A 351 -25.33 15.32 -14.96
CA LEU A 351 -26.18 16.10 -15.88
C LEU A 351 -26.76 15.20 -16.97
N LYS A 352 -25.96 14.31 -17.56
CA LYS A 352 -26.44 13.32 -18.53
C LYS A 352 -27.45 12.34 -17.93
N ILE A 353 -27.22 11.85 -16.70
CA ILE A 353 -28.22 11.00 -16.02
C ILE A 353 -29.56 11.73 -15.88
N PHE A 354 -29.56 12.99 -15.45
CA PHE A 354 -30.79 13.75 -15.24
C PHE A 354 -31.42 14.26 -16.54
N GLU A 355 -30.65 14.39 -17.62
CA GLU A 355 -31.18 14.64 -18.96
C GLU A 355 -31.94 13.41 -19.48
N ILE A 356 -31.37 12.22 -19.32
CA ILE A 356 -31.98 10.95 -19.75
C ILE A 356 -33.16 10.55 -18.86
N ALA A 357 -33.00 10.70 -17.54
CA ALA A 357 -33.99 10.35 -16.54
C ALA A 357 -34.14 11.48 -15.50
N PRO A 358 -34.95 12.52 -15.79
CA PRO A 358 -35.12 13.67 -14.88
C PRO A 358 -35.60 13.28 -13.47
N SER A 359 -36.44 12.25 -13.38
CA SER A 359 -36.95 11.72 -12.12
C SER A 359 -35.87 11.09 -11.24
N ALA A 360 -34.73 10.67 -11.80
CA ALA A 360 -33.64 10.05 -11.04
C ALA A 360 -33.04 11.00 -9.99
N SER A 361 -33.18 12.32 -10.18
CA SER A 361 -32.73 13.33 -9.21
C SER A 361 -33.38 13.16 -7.84
N SER A 362 -34.64 12.69 -7.74
CA SER A 362 -35.37 12.53 -6.47
C SER A 362 -34.82 11.39 -5.60
N LEU A 363 -34.15 10.41 -6.22
CA LEU A 363 -33.53 9.25 -5.57
C LEU A 363 -32.32 9.65 -4.72
N PHE A 364 -31.67 10.78 -5.06
CA PHE A 364 -30.56 11.32 -4.29
C PHE A 364 -31.08 12.21 -3.16
N SER A 365 -31.26 11.63 -1.96
CA SER A 365 -31.76 12.36 -0.78
C SER A 365 -30.95 13.62 -0.44
N PHE A 366 -29.65 13.65 -0.73
CA PHE A 366 -28.79 14.82 -0.50
C PHE A 366 -28.98 15.96 -1.52
N LEU A 367 -29.74 15.74 -2.59
CA LEU A 367 -30.11 16.78 -3.56
C LEU A 367 -31.44 17.46 -3.17
N ARG A 368 -32.34 16.76 -2.49
CA ARG A 368 -33.67 17.28 -2.11
C ARG A 368 -33.61 18.52 -1.19
N ASP A 369 -32.68 18.54 -0.24
CA ASP A 369 -32.57 19.60 0.77
C ASP A 369 -31.39 20.56 0.51
N SER A 370 -30.81 20.52 -0.69
CA SER A 370 -29.58 21.29 -0.98
C SER A 370 -29.91 22.65 -1.58
N ARG A 371 -29.50 23.73 -0.90
CA ARG A 371 -29.46 25.10 -1.48
C ARG A 371 -28.30 25.30 -2.45
N VAL A 372 -27.46 24.28 -2.66
CA VAL A 372 -26.26 24.33 -3.49
C VAL A 372 -26.60 23.80 -4.87
N SER A 373 -26.21 24.55 -5.92
CA SER A 373 -26.40 24.13 -7.31
C SER A 373 -25.73 22.76 -7.57
N LEU A 374 -26.25 22.00 -8.53
CA LEU A 374 -25.72 20.69 -8.91
C LEU A 374 -24.20 20.74 -9.19
N ALA A 375 -23.76 21.80 -9.87
CA ALA A 375 -22.36 22.04 -10.21
C ALA A 375 -21.43 22.18 -9.01
N GLN A 376 -21.95 22.68 -7.89
CA GLN A 376 -21.17 22.95 -6.68
C GLN A 376 -21.40 21.91 -5.58
N ASN A 377 -22.23 20.88 -5.80
CA ASN A 377 -22.59 19.92 -4.77
C ASN A 377 -21.45 18.92 -4.48
N PRO A 378 -20.80 18.96 -3.30
CA PRO A 378 -19.63 18.12 -3.01
C PRO A 378 -19.99 16.65 -2.76
N LYS A 379 -21.25 16.33 -2.42
CA LYS A 379 -21.72 14.95 -2.26
C LYS A 379 -21.91 14.29 -3.62
N LEU A 380 -22.49 15.02 -4.57
CA LEU A 380 -22.66 14.57 -5.95
C LEU A 380 -21.30 14.27 -6.60
N ARG A 381 -20.35 15.21 -6.49
CA ARG A 381 -18.98 15.03 -6.99
C ARG A 381 -18.30 13.79 -6.41
N ARG A 382 -18.39 13.57 -5.09
CA ARG A 382 -17.83 12.38 -4.45
C ARG A 382 -18.47 11.09 -4.93
N HIS A 383 -19.79 11.09 -5.14
CA HIS A 383 -20.49 9.92 -5.66
C HIS A 383 -20.05 9.60 -7.09
N ALA A 384 -19.95 10.59 -7.97
CA ALA A 384 -19.47 10.37 -9.33
C ALA A 384 -18.06 9.75 -9.32
N MET A 385 -17.15 10.31 -8.52
CA MET A 385 -15.79 9.78 -8.41
C MET A 385 -15.75 8.35 -7.86
N ALA A 386 -16.65 8.02 -6.93
CA ALA A 386 -16.78 6.64 -6.45
C ALA A 386 -17.20 5.69 -7.58
N VAL A 387 -18.15 6.08 -8.43
CA VAL A 387 -18.59 5.25 -9.58
C VAL A 387 -17.42 4.98 -10.54
N PHE A 388 -16.72 6.02 -11.00
CA PHE A 388 -15.57 5.84 -11.89
C PHE A 388 -14.46 5.02 -11.25
N SER A 389 -14.07 5.35 -10.01
CA SER A 389 -12.98 4.66 -9.32
C SER A 389 -13.32 3.19 -9.06
N MET A 390 -14.54 2.87 -8.67
CA MET A 390 -14.95 1.49 -8.44
C MET A 390 -15.06 0.70 -9.74
N THR A 391 -15.46 1.34 -10.84
CA THR A 391 -15.46 0.70 -12.17
C THR A 391 -14.03 0.38 -12.63
N CYS A 392 -13.08 1.29 -12.41
CA CYS A 392 -11.66 1.02 -12.66
C CYS A 392 -11.11 -0.11 -11.76
N ASP A 393 -11.44 -0.10 -10.47
CA ASP A 393 -11.03 -1.16 -9.55
C ASP A 393 -11.63 -2.51 -9.95
N SER A 394 -12.87 -2.52 -10.47
CA SER A 394 -13.52 -3.71 -11.04
C SER A 394 -12.74 -4.26 -12.22
N ALA A 395 -12.30 -3.42 -13.17
CA ALA A 395 -11.46 -3.85 -14.30
C ALA A 395 -10.18 -4.57 -13.82
N VAL A 396 -9.47 -3.99 -12.84
CA VAL A 396 -8.26 -4.60 -12.26
C VAL A 396 -8.59 -5.95 -11.60
N GLN A 397 -9.70 -6.03 -10.86
CA GLN A 397 -10.11 -7.26 -10.17
C GLN A 397 -10.54 -8.35 -11.16
N LEU A 398 -11.27 -7.99 -12.22
CA LEU A 398 -11.67 -8.94 -13.24
C LEU A 398 -10.46 -9.49 -14.01
N HIS A 399 -9.45 -8.65 -14.26
CA HIS A 399 -8.23 -9.12 -14.91
C HIS A 399 -7.42 -10.04 -13.99
N THR A 400 -7.24 -9.66 -12.72
CA THR A 400 -6.40 -10.40 -11.78
C THR A 400 -7.07 -11.62 -11.14
N LEU A 401 -8.40 -11.60 -10.96
CA LEU A 401 -9.17 -12.59 -10.19
C LEU A 401 -10.27 -13.28 -10.99
N GLY A 402 -10.58 -12.79 -12.19
CA GLY A 402 -11.73 -13.24 -12.97
C GLY A 402 -13.09 -12.81 -12.41
N LYS A 403 -13.13 -12.12 -11.27
CA LYS A 403 -14.36 -11.66 -10.61
C LYS A 403 -14.15 -10.38 -9.81
N VAL A 404 -15.23 -9.64 -9.59
CA VAL A 404 -15.24 -8.44 -8.74
C VAL A 404 -15.31 -8.88 -7.27
N MET A 405 -14.30 -8.50 -6.50
CA MET A 405 -14.16 -8.72 -5.07
C MET A 405 -14.09 -7.36 -4.36
N VAL A 406 -15.24 -6.74 -4.11
CA VAL A 406 -15.33 -5.59 -3.19
C VAL A 406 -15.40 -6.15 -1.77
N LYS A 407 -14.71 -5.52 -0.79
CA LYS A 407 -14.80 -5.92 0.62
C LYS A 407 -16.27 -6.15 0.98
N ASP A 408 -16.63 -7.32 1.52
CA ASP A 408 -18.02 -7.72 1.79
C ASP A 408 -18.79 -6.61 2.51
N THR A 409 -18.21 -6.06 3.58
CA THR A 409 -18.80 -4.93 4.34
C THR A 409 -19.11 -3.66 3.53
N THR A 410 -18.43 -3.43 2.41
CA THR A 410 -18.65 -2.28 1.51
C THR A 410 -19.68 -2.62 0.46
N LEU A 411 -19.59 -3.81 -0.16
CA LEU A 411 -20.55 -4.25 -1.18
C LEU A 411 -21.95 -4.38 -0.57
N THR A 412 -22.07 -4.99 0.62
CA THR A 412 -23.32 -5.09 1.36
C THR A 412 -23.92 -3.73 1.69
N LYS A 413 -23.10 -2.73 2.08
CA LYS A 413 -23.59 -1.36 2.31
C LYS A 413 -24.08 -0.72 1.02
N LEU A 414 -23.39 -0.92 -0.10
CA LEU A 414 -23.80 -0.39 -1.39
C LEU A 414 -25.11 -1.03 -1.84
N GLY A 415 -25.23 -2.36 -1.78
CA GLY A 415 -26.47 -3.07 -2.08
C GLY A 415 -27.64 -2.60 -1.21
N GLN A 416 -27.44 -2.48 0.11
CA GLN A 416 -28.47 -1.96 1.02
C GLN A 416 -28.90 -0.53 0.68
N VAL A 417 -27.96 0.38 0.43
CA VAL A 417 -28.28 1.78 0.12
C VAL A 417 -29.04 1.89 -1.20
N HIS A 418 -28.63 1.16 -2.24
CA HIS A 418 -29.31 1.19 -3.55
C HIS A 418 -30.68 0.51 -3.48
N SER A 419 -30.82 -0.58 -2.70
CA SER A 419 -32.10 -1.23 -2.42
C SER A 419 -33.07 -0.29 -1.68
N MET A 420 -32.61 0.36 -0.60
CA MET A 420 -33.41 1.33 0.16
C MET A 420 -33.81 2.58 -0.63
N ALA A 421 -32.96 3.01 -1.57
CA ALA A 421 -33.26 4.14 -2.45
C ALA A 421 -34.23 3.78 -3.59
N GLY A 422 -34.62 2.50 -3.71
CA GLY A 422 -35.55 2.06 -4.76
C GLY A 422 -34.91 2.02 -6.15
N ILE A 423 -33.59 1.85 -6.23
CA ILE A 423 -32.88 1.74 -7.52
C ILE A 423 -33.30 0.44 -8.21
N THR A 424 -33.63 0.54 -9.50
CA THR A 424 -34.03 -0.59 -10.35
C THR A 424 -32.96 -0.90 -11.40
N GLN A 425 -33.13 -2.01 -12.13
CA GLN A 425 -32.26 -2.36 -13.27
C GLN A 425 -32.16 -1.22 -14.30
N GLU A 426 -33.29 -0.59 -14.64
CA GLU A 426 -33.35 0.52 -15.62
C GLU A 426 -32.45 1.70 -15.20
N HIS A 427 -32.35 1.99 -13.91
CA HIS A 427 -31.48 3.05 -13.41
C HIS A 427 -29.99 2.73 -13.63
N PHE A 428 -29.59 1.46 -13.52
CA PHE A 428 -28.22 1.04 -13.83
C PHE A 428 -27.92 1.15 -15.33
N GLU A 429 -28.91 0.89 -16.19
CA GLU A 429 -28.76 1.05 -17.65
C GLU A 429 -28.61 2.51 -18.06
N VAL A 430 -29.39 3.42 -17.47
CA VAL A 430 -29.23 4.88 -17.65
C VAL A 430 -27.85 5.32 -17.19
N MET A 431 -27.40 4.86 -16.01
CA MET A 431 -26.06 5.18 -15.52
C MET A 431 -24.95 4.62 -16.42
N ARG A 432 -25.11 3.41 -16.96
CA ARG A 432 -24.17 2.81 -17.92
C ARG A 432 -24.03 3.66 -19.17
N PHE A 433 -25.16 4.09 -19.74
CA PHE A 433 -25.14 4.96 -20.92
C PHE A 433 -24.47 6.29 -20.61
N ALA A 434 -24.89 6.96 -19.54
CA ALA A 434 -24.31 8.24 -19.13
C ALA A 434 -22.81 8.12 -18.85
N LEU A 435 -22.35 7.02 -18.26
CA LEU A 435 -20.94 6.75 -17.99
C LEU A 435 -20.15 6.70 -19.29
N LEU A 436 -20.57 5.85 -20.24
CA LEU A 436 -19.87 5.66 -21.51
C LEU A 436 -19.86 6.94 -22.35
N ASP A 437 -20.97 7.66 -22.40
CA ASP A 437 -21.07 8.90 -23.15
C ASP A 437 -20.21 10.02 -22.53
N THR A 438 -20.17 10.10 -21.20
CA THR A 438 -19.25 11.03 -20.49
C THR A 438 -17.78 10.71 -20.79
N ILE A 439 -17.40 9.44 -20.82
CA ILE A 439 -16.03 9.02 -21.15
C ILE A 439 -15.68 9.39 -22.59
N LYS A 440 -16.60 9.14 -23.53
CA LYS A 440 -16.43 9.50 -24.94
C LYS A 440 -16.16 10.99 -25.13
N GLU A 441 -16.89 11.85 -24.44
CA GLU A 441 -16.69 13.30 -24.51
C GLU A 441 -15.41 13.76 -23.78
N ALA A 442 -15.03 13.09 -22.70
CA ALA A 442 -13.85 13.46 -21.92
C ALA A 442 -12.52 13.09 -22.60
N VAL A 443 -12.48 11.97 -23.34
CA VAL A 443 -11.29 11.47 -24.04
C VAL A 443 -11.59 10.99 -25.47
N PRO A 444 -12.09 11.88 -26.36
CA PRO A 444 -12.53 11.49 -27.70
C PRO A 444 -11.39 10.92 -28.56
N HIS A 445 -10.16 11.37 -28.33
CA HIS A 445 -8.96 10.89 -29.03
C HIS A 445 -8.55 9.46 -28.64
N MET A 446 -9.02 8.94 -27.50
CA MET A 446 -8.79 7.55 -27.06
C MET A 446 -10.00 6.65 -27.36
N TRP A 447 -11.13 7.23 -27.77
CA TRP A 447 -12.40 6.52 -27.83
C TRP A 447 -12.49 5.59 -29.04
N CYS A 448 -12.55 4.29 -28.78
CA CYS A 448 -12.79 3.25 -29.79
C CYS A 448 -13.80 2.20 -29.29
N PRO A 449 -14.36 1.35 -30.19
CA PRO A 449 -15.29 0.29 -29.80
C PRO A 449 -14.75 -0.65 -28.72
N GLU A 450 -13.45 -0.95 -28.76
CA GLU A 450 -12.77 -1.83 -27.80
C GLU A 450 -12.74 -1.19 -26.41
N MET A 451 -12.37 0.09 -26.33
CA MET A 451 -12.39 0.84 -25.06
C MET A 451 -13.81 0.96 -24.49
N LYS A 452 -14.81 1.23 -25.35
CA LYS A 452 -16.23 1.24 -24.96
C LYS A 452 -16.62 -0.10 -24.32
N ASN A 453 -16.27 -1.21 -24.98
CA ASN A 453 -16.59 -2.55 -24.51
C ASN A 453 -15.89 -2.89 -23.19
N ALA A 454 -14.62 -2.47 -23.03
CA ALA A 454 -13.86 -2.67 -21.79
C ALA A 454 -14.52 -1.96 -20.60
N TRP A 455 -14.86 -0.67 -20.74
CA TRP A 455 -15.56 0.08 -19.71
C TRP A 455 -16.93 -0.47 -19.39
N ALA A 456 -17.69 -0.84 -20.42
CA ALA A 456 -18.99 -1.47 -20.29
C ALA A 456 -18.91 -2.77 -19.49
N LYS A 457 -18.00 -3.68 -19.86
CA LYS A 457 -17.80 -4.97 -19.19
C LYS A 457 -17.39 -4.78 -17.71
N ALA A 458 -16.50 -3.82 -17.42
CA ALA A 458 -16.08 -3.52 -16.06
C ALA A 458 -17.22 -2.97 -15.19
N TYR A 459 -18.06 -2.11 -15.77
CA TYR A 459 -19.24 -1.55 -15.13
C TYR A 459 -20.30 -2.63 -14.88
N ASP A 460 -20.64 -3.40 -15.92
CA ASP A 460 -21.68 -4.43 -15.87
C ASP A 460 -21.38 -5.42 -14.74
N LYS A 461 -20.14 -5.92 -14.66
CA LYS A 461 -19.70 -6.83 -13.59
C LYS A 461 -19.71 -6.21 -12.19
N LEU A 462 -19.40 -4.91 -12.07
CA LEU A 462 -19.53 -4.21 -10.79
C LEU A 462 -21.00 -4.10 -10.37
N THR A 463 -21.88 -3.75 -11.30
CA THR A 463 -23.31 -3.60 -11.01
C THR A 463 -23.99 -4.92 -10.72
N GLU A 464 -23.61 -6.01 -11.41
CA GLU A 464 -24.06 -7.37 -11.08
C GLU A 464 -23.77 -7.69 -9.60
N ALA A 465 -22.54 -7.44 -9.14
CA ALA A 465 -22.16 -7.67 -7.75
C ALA A 465 -22.94 -6.80 -6.74
N ILE A 466 -23.26 -5.54 -7.09
CA ILE A 466 -24.09 -4.67 -6.25
C ILE A 466 -25.53 -5.17 -6.21
N GLN A 467 -26.07 -5.60 -7.35
CA GLN A 467 -27.45 -6.08 -7.48
C GLN A 467 -27.67 -7.41 -6.80
N GLU A 468 -26.67 -8.29 -6.74
CA GLU A 468 -26.72 -9.50 -5.91
C GLU A 468 -26.95 -9.12 -4.44
N GLU A 469 -26.19 -8.16 -3.89
CA GLU A 469 -26.40 -7.66 -2.52
C GLU A 469 -27.72 -6.89 -2.33
N MET A 470 -28.31 -6.31 -3.40
CA MET A 470 -29.64 -5.70 -3.34
C MET A 470 -30.76 -6.75 -3.19
N LYS A 471 -30.56 -7.95 -3.74
CA LYS A 471 -31.51 -9.08 -3.70
C LYS A 471 -31.43 -9.85 -2.39
N THR A 472 -30.27 -9.84 -1.73
CA THR A 472 -30.10 -10.47 -0.41
C THR A 472 -31.01 -9.78 0.60
N PRO A 473 -31.98 -10.49 1.22
CA PRO A 473 -32.72 -9.93 2.35
C PRO A 473 -31.70 -9.46 3.37
N ALA A 474 -31.83 -8.22 3.86
CA ALA A 474 -30.93 -7.69 4.88
C ALA A 474 -30.76 -8.75 5.96
N ASP A 475 -29.58 -9.35 6.05
CA ASP A 475 -29.36 -10.54 6.85
C ASP A 475 -29.86 -10.25 8.28
N SER A 476 -30.72 -11.15 8.74
CA SER A 476 -31.38 -11.17 10.05
C SER A 476 -30.39 -11.25 11.24
N THR A 477 -29.10 -11.11 10.97
CA THR A 477 -27.96 -11.14 11.91
C THR A 477 -27.51 -9.76 12.40
N ILE A 478 -28.28 -8.68 12.17
CA ILE A 478 -28.13 -7.50 13.03
C ILE A 478 -28.55 -7.91 14.43
N VAL A 479 -27.58 -8.28 15.28
CA VAL A 479 -27.77 -8.30 16.72
C VAL A 479 -28.07 -6.87 17.15
N LYS A 480 -29.35 -6.61 17.34
CA LYS A 480 -29.88 -5.35 17.85
C LYS A 480 -29.79 -5.46 19.36
N TYR A 481 -29.19 -4.46 20.03
CA TYR A 481 -29.42 -4.36 21.48
C TYR A 481 -30.92 -4.21 21.68
N ARG A 482 -31.53 -5.21 22.31
CA ARG A 482 -32.91 -5.11 22.77
C ARG A 482 -32.85 -4.38 24.10
N LEU A 483 -32.93 -3.06 24.05
CA LEU A 483 -33.14 -2.21 25.23
C LEU A 483 -34.59 -2.39 25.71
N SER A 484 -34.97 -3.61 26.07
CA SER A 484 -36.25 -3.91 26.69
C SER A 484 -36.04 -3.92 28.19
N SER A 485 -36.38 -2.81 28.85
CA SER A 485 -36.66 -2.80 30.28
C SER A 485 -38.04 -3.42 30.48
N PRO A 486 -38.21 -4.42 31.38
CA PRO A 486 -39.53 -4.97 31.70
C PRO A 486 -40.51 -3.91 32.24
N ASN A 487 -40.00 -2.75 32.67
CA ASN A 487 -40.78 -1.65 33.24
C ASN A 487 -41.11 -0.53 32.24
N PHE A 488 -40.61 -0.62 30.99
CA PHE A 488 -40.88 0.36 29.94
C PHE A 488 -42.11 -0.07 29.14
N THR A 489 -43.27 0.49 29.49
CA THR A 489 -44.58 0.12 28.95
C THR A 489 -44.85 0.75 27.58
N ALA A 490 -45.79 0.18 26.81
CA ALA A 490 -46.26 0.75 25.54
C ALA A 490 -46.82 2.18 25.68
N GLU A 491 -47.33 2.52 26.85
CA GLU A 491 -47.79 3.88 27.16
C GLU A 491 -46.62 4.87 27.29
N LYS A 492 -45.54 4.50 27.98
CA LYS A 492 -44.30 5.30 28.04
C LYS A 492 -43.67 5.45 26.66
N GLU A 493 -43.73 4.38 25.87
CA GLU A 493 -43.26 4.37 24.48
C GLU A 493 -44.03 5.38 23.62
N ALA A 494 -45.36 5.36 23.67
CA ALA A 494 -46.21 6.32 22.96
C ALA A 494 -45.91 7.76 23.39
N LEU A 495 -45.77 8.01 24.69
CA LEU A 495 -45.45 9.34 25.22
C LEU A 495 -44.11 9.88 24.69
N VAL A 496 -43.05 9.04 24.64
CA VAL A 496 -41.74 9.45 24.10
C VAL A 496 -41.82 9.67 22.59
N HIS A 497 -42.49 8.78 21.86
CA HIS A 497 -42.61 8.86 20.42
C HIS A 497 -43.41 10.08 19.95
N ASP A 498 -44.57 10.32 20.56
CA ASP A 498 -45.48 11.37 20.13
C ASP A 498 -44.93 12.74 20.46
N SER A 499 -44.33 12.91 21.65
CA SER A 499 -43.64 14.14 22.02
C SER A 499 -42.38 14.40 21.20
N TRP A 500 -41.65 13.34 20.80
CA TRP A 500 -40.53 13.46 19.87
C TRP A 500 -40.97 13.99 18.51
N ASN A 501 -42.05 13.44 17.95
CA ASN A 501 -42.58 13.87 16.66
C ASN A 501 -43.10 15.31 16.71
N ALA A 502 -43.73 15.71 17.82
CA ALA A 502 -44.16 17.08 18.06
C ALA A 502 -42.98 18.06 18.12
N MET A 503 -41.84 17.68 18.73
CA MET A 503 -40.64 18.52 18.71
C MET A 503 -40.05 18.69 17.29
N GLN A 504 -40.21 17.70 16.41
CA GLN A 504 -39.71 17.77 15.03
C GLN A 504 -40.57 18.66 14.13
N SER A 505 -41.88 18.78 14.38
CA SER A 505 -42.75 19.66 13.59
C SER A 505 -42.47 21.14 13.86
N ASP A 506 -42.10 21.49 15.09
CA ASP A 506 -41.93 22.88 15.52
C ASP A 506 -40.48 23.39 15.39
N ALA A 507 -39.50 22.48 15.25
CA ALA A 507 -38.08 22.82 15.05
C ALA A 507 -37.35 21.76 14.18
N PRO A 508 -37.39 21.89 12.84
CA PRO A 508 -36.81 20.89 11.92
C PRO A 508 -35.27 20.76 11.97
N ASP A 509 -34.58 21.67 12.65
CA ASP A 509 -33.11 21.72 12.79
C ASP A 509 -32.56 21.07 14.09
N LEU A 510 -33.38 20.40 14.90
CA LEU A 510 -32.92 19.57 16.02
C LEU A 510 -32.17 18.32 15.50
N GLY A 511 -30.90 18.51 15.19
CA GLY A 511 -29.99 17.60 14.49
C GLY A 511 -29.54 16.34 15.23
N LEU A 512 -30.43 15.59 15.88
CA LEU A 512 -30.19 14.19 16.24
C LEU A 512 -31.29 13.28 15.72
N LYS A 513 -31.00 12.51 14.65
CA LYS A 513 -31.81 11.36 14.26
C LYS A 513 -31.63 10.21 15.26
N PHE A 514 -32.25 10.32 16.44
CA PHE A 514 -32.49 9.14 17.28
C PHE A 514 -33.62 8.33 16.62
N PHE A 515 -33.29 7.13 16.13
CA PHE A 515 -34.26 6.21 15.55
C PHE A 515 -35.12 5.58 16.64
N LEU A 516 -36.30 6.12 16.89
CA LEU A 516 -37.42 5.40 17.49
C LEU A 516 -38.37 5.01 16.37
N ARG A 517 -38.23 3.80 15.83
CA ARG A 517 -39.21 3.24 14.88
C ARG A 517 -39.83 2.00 15.52
N ALA A 518 -41.14 2.07 15.81
CA ALA A 518 -41.96 1.00 16.40
C ALA A 518 -41.41 0.48 17.75
N GLY A 519 -41.44 1.37 18.75
CA GLY A 519 -40.67 1.39 20.00
C GLY A 519 -39.98 0.12 20.46
N LYS A 520 -38.87 -0.09 19.79
CA LYS A 520 -37.70 -0.74 20.34
C LYS A 520 -36.59 0.29 20.18
N VAL A 521 -35.87 0.63 21.26
CA VAL A 521 -34.62 1.36 21.11
C VAL A 521 -33.61 0.39 20.50
N VAL A 522 -33.70 0.25 19.17
CA VAL A 522 -32.83 -0.60 18.36
C VAL A 522 -31.64 0.26 17.99
N VAL A 523 -30.63 0.23 18.84
CA VAL A 523 -29.32 0.78 18.46
C VAL A 523 -28.49 -0.39 17.92
N LYS A 524 -27.83 -0.16 16.79
CA LYS A 524 -26.84 -1.12 16.27
C LYS A 524 -25.79 -1.33 17.35
N GLU A 525 -25.44 -2.58 17.66
CA GLU A 525 -24.38 -2.91 18.62
C GLU A 525 -23.07 -2.16 18.33
N THR A 526 -22.67 -2.10 17.05
CA THR A 526 -21.51 -1.32 16.60
C THR A 526 -21.60 0.19 16.88
N THR A 527 -22.79 0.75 17.03
CA THR A 527 -22.99 2.15 17.40
C THR A 527 -22.84 2.33 18.91
N ILE A 528 -23.39 1.43 19.74
CA ILE A 528 -23.21 1.48 21.20
C ILE A 528 -21.74 1.22 21.56
N GLN A 529 -21.06 0.27 20.92
CA GLN A 529 -19.62 0.02 21.08
C GLN A 529 -18.77 1.25 20.74
N LYS A 530 -19.09 1.93 19.63
CA LYS A 530 -18.39 3.18 19.25
C LYS A 530 -18.64 4.28 20.27
N LEU A 531 -19.90 4.47 20.68
CA LEU A 531 -20.26 5.48 21.69
C LEU A 531 -19.56 5.19 23.02
N GLY A 532 -19.58 3.94 23.50
CA GLY A 532 -18.87 3.53 24.71
C GLY A 532 -17.37 3.83 24.64
N ASN A 533 -16.71 3.47 23.54
CA ASN A 533 -15.29 3.78 23.31
C ASN A 533 -15.01 5.30 23.28
N THR A 534 -15.85 6.07 22.60
CA THR A 534 -15.72 7.54 22.55
C THR A 534 -15.90 8.16 23.94
N HIS A 535 -16.89 7.73 24.71
CA HIS A 535 -17.14 8.24 26.07
C HIS A 535 -16.02 7.83 27.04
N PHE A 536 -15.49 6.61 26.92
CA PHE A 536 -14.32 6.16 27.68
C PHE A 536 -13.08 7.00 27.38
N LYS A 537 -12.75 7.20 26.10
CA LYS A 537 -11.59 8.02 25.68
C LYS A 537 -11.71 9.49 26.08
N ALA A 538 -12.94 10.01 26.11
CA ALA A 538 -13.21 11.38 26.53
C ALA A 538 -13.26 11.55 28.07
N GLY A 539 -13.02 10.48 28.85
CA GLY A 539 -13.01 10.54 30.31
C GLY A 539 -14.39 10.80 30.92
N VAL A 540 -15.48 10.42 30.24
CA VAL A 540 -16.84 10.67 30.73
C VAL A 540 -17.08 9.82 31.99
N MET A 541 -17.46 10.46 33.08
CA MET A 541 -17.85 9.81 34.33
C MET A 541 -19.36 9.56 34.40
N THR A 542 -19.79 8.65 35.28
CA THR A 542 -21.22 8.34 35.49
C THR A 542 -22.03 9.59 35.82
N GLU A 543 -21.44 10.52 36.57
CA GLU A 543 -22.06 11.80 36.98
C GLU A 543 -22.44 12.69 35.79
N HIS A 544 -21.72 12.60 34.67
CA HIS A 544 -22.04 13.38 33.47
C HIS A 544 -23.34 12.91 32.79
N PHE A 545 -23.71 11.63 32.93
CA PHE A 545 -24.98 11.13 32.38
C PHE A 545 -26.17 11.70 33.13
N GLU A 546 -26.07 11.90 34.45
CA GLU A 546 -27.13 12.53 35.26
C GLU A 546 -27.35 14.00 34.86
N LEU A 547 -26.26 14.74 34.66
CA LEU A 547 -26.33 16.14 34.18
C LEU A 547 -26.93 16.21 32.77
N THR A 548 -26.53 15.30 31.88
CA THR A 548 -27.06 15.23 30.52
C THR A 548 -28.54 14.87 30.51
N ARG A 549 -28.98 13.97 31.38
CA ARG A 549 -30.39 13.60 31.57
C ARG A 549 -31.22 14.78 32.02
N TYR A 550 -30.74 15.53 33.02
CA TYR A 550 -31.43 16.72 33.50
C TYR A 550 -31.57 17.79 32.40
N ALA A 551 -30.47 18.10 31.71
CA ALA A 551 -30.46 19.07 30.61
C ALA A 551 -31.40 18.65 29.47
N LEU A 552 -31.40 17.36 29.11
CA LEU A 552 -32.31 16.81 28.10
C LEU A 552 -33.77 16.98 28.50
N LEU A 553 -34.13 16.65 29.75
CA LEU A 553 -35.51 16.74 30.22
C LEU A 553 -36.01 18.19 30.28
N GLU A 554 -35.20 19.14 30.73
CA GLU A 554 -35.58 20.56 30.70
C GLU A 554 -35.70 21.06 29.25
N THR A 555 -34.81 20.64 28.35
CA THR A 555 -34.90 20.98 26.92
C THR A 555 -36.19 20.46 26.29
N ILE A 556 -36.58 19.21 26.58
CA ILE A 556 -37.84 18.63 26.07
C ILE A 556 -39.05 19.37 26.64
N LYS A 557 -39.01 19.72 27.93
CA LYS A 557 -40.07 20.49 28.58
C LYS A 557 -40.27 21.87 27.96
N GLU A 558 -39.18 22.54 27.59
CA GLU A 558 -39.22 23.82 26.88
C GLU A 558 -39.71 23.67 25.43
N ALA A 559 -39.36 22.57 24.76
CA ALA A 559 -39.71 22.35 23.36
C ALA A 559 -41.18 21.96 23.14
N VAL A 560 -41.77 21.16 24.04
CA VAL A 560 -43.18 20.72 23.96
C VAL A 560 -43.90 20.89 25.31
N PRO A 561 -44.04 22.14 25.80
CA PRO A 561 -44.59 22.40 27.13
C PRO A 561 -46.05 21.97 27.27
N TYR A 562 -46.80 21.93 26.17
CA TYR A 562 -48.21 21.52 26.14
C TYR A 562 -48.40 19.99 26.26
N MET A 563 -47.38 19.19 25.95
CA MET A 563 -47.40 17.73 26.14
C MET A 563 -46.75 17.32 27.47
N TRP A 564 -46.03 18.24 28.12
CA TRP A 564 -45.21 17.93 29.27
C TRP A 564 -46.05 17.50 30.49
N SER A 565 -45.80 16.27 30.94
CA SER A 565 -46.46 15.69 32.11
C SER A 565 -45.46 14.91 32.96
N ALA A 566 -45.84 14.61 34.21
CA ALA A 566 -45.01 13.75 35.06
C ALA A 566 -44.79 12.36 34.44
N GLN A 567 -45.78 11.84 33.71
CA GLN A 567 -45.70 10.56 33.01
C GLN A 567 -44.72 10.63 31.83
N MET A 568 -44.77 11.71 31.04
CA MET A 568 -43.85 11.94 29.92
C MET A 568 -42.42 12.16 30.41
N LYS A 569 -42.23 12.94 31.49
CA LYS A 569 -40.93 13.12 32.14
C LYS A 569 -40.33 11.78 32.54
N ASN A 570 -41.13 10.93 33.20
CA ASN A 570 -40.69 9.60 33.62
C ASN A 570 -40.38 8.69 32.43
N ALA A 571 -41.14 8.78 31.33
CA ALA A 571 -40.91 8.02 30.13
C ALA A 571 -39.59 8.40 29.44
N TRP A 572 -39.31 9.70 29.27
CA TRP A 572 -38.05 10.19 28.70
C TRP A 572 -36.83 9.90 29.59
N ALA A 573 -37.01 10.06 30.90
CA ALA A 573 -36.02 9.67 31.90
C ALA A 573 -35.60 8.21 31.76
N GLU A 574 -36.57 7.29 31.75
CA GLU A 574 -36.30 5.85 31.68
C GLU A 574 -35.73 5.45 30.30
N ALA A 575 -36.16 6.09 29.21
CA ALA A 575 -35.58 5.89 27.89
C ALA A 575 -34.09 6.30 27.85
N PHE A 576 -33.75 7.44 28.46
CA PHE A 576 -32.37 7.89 28.60
C PHE A 576 -31.56 6.94 29.49
N ASP A 577 -32.10 6.51 30.63
CA ASP A 577 -31.43 5.64 31.59
C ASP A 577 -31.07 4.28 30.97
N ASN A 578 -31.98 3.73 30.15
CA ASN A 578 -31.74 2.50 29.39
C ASN A 578 -30.60 2.65 28.37
N LEU A 579 -30.57 3.76 27.63
CA LEU A 579 -29.48 4.05 26.68
C LEU A 579 -28.14 4.26 27.41
N ALA A 580 -28.14 5.05 28.48
CA ALA A 580 -26.97 5.33 29.30
C ALA A 580 -26.42 4.05 29.95
N ALA A 581 -27.29 3.12 30.37
CA ALA A 581 -26.86 1.81 30.87
C ALA A 581 -26.12 0.99 29.81
N ALA A 582 -26.60 0.96 28.56
CA ALA A 582 -25.92 0.25 27.48
C ALA A 582 -24.58 0.88 27.11
N ILE A 583 -24.49 2.22 27.05
CA ILE A 583 -23.22 2.91 26.80
C ILE A 583 -22.23 2.65 27.94
N ARG A 584 -22.67 2.72 29.20
CA ARG A 584 -21.83 2.40 30.37
C ARG A 584 -21.35 0.94 30.39
N GLY A 585 -22.16 0.01 29.91
CA GLY A 585 -21.76 -1.40 29.73
C GLY A 585 -20.55 -1.53 28.81
N GLU A 586 -20.55 -0.82 27.68
CA GLU A 586 -19.43 -0.81 26.73
C GLU A 586 -18.22 0.01 27.20
N MET A 587 -18.41 1.01 28.06
CA MET A 587 -17.30 1.75 28.67
C MET A 587 -16.45 0.88 29.61
N ARG A 588 -17.01 -0.21 30.16
CA ARG A 588 -16.33 -1.12 31.11
C ARG A 588 -15.71 -2.36 30.46
N ALA A 589 -16.04 -2.64 29.19
CA ALA A 589 -15.72 -3.91 28.53
C ALA A 589 -14.29 -4.02 27.95
N TYR A 590 -13.43 -3.00 28.14
CA TYR A 590 -12.01 -3.10 27.80
C TYR A 590 -11.18 -3.35 29.05
N PRO A 591 -10.54 -4.53 29.20
CA PRO A 591 -9.44 -4.67 30.14
C PRO A 591 -8.34 -3.70 29.71
N SER A 592 -7.77 -3.00 30.69
CA SER A 592 -6.58 -2.17 30.57
C SER A 592 -5.56 -2.75 29.60
N LEU A 593 -5.30 -2.02 28.51
CA LEU A 593 -4.10 -2.16 27.67
C LEU A 593 -3.10 -1.10 28.09
#